data_AF-E3BF70-F1
#
_entry.id   AF-E3BF70-F1
#
_cell.length_a   1.000
_cell.length_b   1.000
_cell.length_c   1.000
_cell.angle_alpha   90.00
_cell.angle_beta   90.00
_cell.angle_gamma   90.00
#
_symmetry.space_group_name_H-M   'P 1'
#
loop_
_entity.id
_entity.type
_entity.pdbx_description
1 polymer ?
#
loop_
_entity_poly.entity_id
_entity_poly.type
_entity_poly.pdbx_seq_one_letter_code
_entity_poly.pdbx_strand_id
1 'polypeptide(L)'
;SYVKYMTEMFKDASTFNQPIGNWNISAVRHMGGMFLGATNFNQDVHRFEGKWQLQGITLTCNDSPIGATFTHQGDTYLVVGNESIKDQTLLDKLEQGQIRFCTSNVTDMNRLFSNRENFNVDISDWDTSSVEDMSSMFEGASAFNQNIGEWDVWLVKSMRSMFARASSFNQPITGWAAPMVTDMSYMFYHATSFNQDISTWIVEDLESVDSMFQGASAFDQDLSDLAIVDRVTDYRNFAAGSPLGQNRHHWPQFQ
;
A
#
# COMPACT_ATOMS: atom_id res chain seq x y z
N SER A 1 -12.18 -24.54 9.91
CA SER A 1 -11.48 -23.44 9.22
C SER A 1 -11.87 -22.13 9.88
N TYR A 2 -10.92 -21.21 10.08
CA TYR A 2 -11.20 -19.87 10.59
C TYR A 2 -11.17 -18.89 9.42
N VAL A 3 -12.10 -17.94 9.40
CA VAL A 3 -12.13 -16.87 8.39
C VAL A 3 -11.00 -15.88 8.71
N LYS A 4 -10.04 -15.73 7.79
CA LYS A 4 -8.91 -14.80 7.92
C LYS A 4 -9.10 -13.50 7.14
N TYR A 5 -9.91 -13.55 6.08
CA TYR A 5 -10.19 -12.43 5.18
C TYR A 5 -11.70 -12.24 5.13
N MET A 6 -12.17 -11.04 5.47
CA MET A 6 -13.58 -10.64 5.33
C MET A 6 -13.76 -9.44 4.40
N THR A 7 -12.71 -9.08 3.67
CA THR A 7 -12.73 -7.98 2.70
C THR A 7 -13.86 -8.14 1.68
N GLU A 8 -14.57 -7.04 1.43
CA GLU A 8 -15.68 -6.93 0.46
C GLU A 8 -16.81 -7.97 0.60
N MET A 9 -16.86 -8.74 1.69
CA MET A 9 -17.85 -9.81 1.87
C MET A 9 -19.31 -9.32 1.75
N PHE A 10 -19.55 -8.04 2.07
CA PHE A 10 -20.85 -7.39 1.94
C PHE A 10 -20.79 -6.12 1.10
N LYS A 11 -19.83 -6.05 0.16
CA LYS A 11 -19.77 -4.96 -0.80
C LYS A 11 -21.04 -4.92 -1.65
N ASP A 12 -21.56 -3.72 -1.87
CA ASP A 12 -22.80 -3.41 -2.58
C ASP A 12 -24.06 -4.09 -2.00
N ALA A 13 -23.94 -4.72 -0.83
CA ALA A 13 -25.07 -5.25 -0.09
C ALA A 13 -25.80 -4.09 0.61
N SER A 14 -26.47 -3.27 -0.20
CA SER A 14 -27.16 -2.04 0.20
C SER A 14 -28.17 -2.24 1.35
N THR A 15 -28.71 -3.46 1.51
CA THR A 15 -29.67 -3.82 2.57
C THR A 15 -29.05 -4.58 3.75
N PHE A 16 -27.74 -4.83 3.74
CA PHE A 16 -27.08 -5.59 4.80
C PHE A 16 -27.08 -4.81 6.12
N ASN A 17 -27.74 -5.38 7.13
CA ASN A 17 -27.77 -4.84 8.49
C ASN A 17 -27.96 -5.94 9.55
N GLN A 18 -27.38 -7.12 9.30
CA GLN A 18 -27.50 -8.25 10.23
C GLN A 18 -26.62 -8.06 11.47
N PRO A 19 -26.99 -8.57 12.65
CA PRO A 19 -26.18 -8.44 13.87
C PRO A 19 -24.81 -9.11 13.72
N ILE A 20 -23.76 -8.34 14.01
CA ILE A 20 -22.35 -8.77 13.90
C ILE A 20 -21.67 -8.99 15.27
N GLY A 21 -22.39 -8.74 16.37
CA GLY A 21 -21.85 -8.79 17.74
C GLY A 21 -21.39 -10.17 18.23
N ASN A 22 -21.80 -11.27 17.56
CA ASN A 22 -21.45 -12.64 17.93
C ASN A 22 -20.41 -13.29 17.01
N TRP A 23 -19.92 -12.58 15.99
CA TRP A 23 -18.93 -13.14 15.07
C TRP A 23 -17.62 -13.45 15.78
N ASN A 24 -17.01 -14.57 15.44
CA ASN A 24 -15.66 -14.91 15.88
C ASN A 24 -14.65 -14.33 14.88
N ILE A 25 -14.08 -13.18 15.23
CA ILE A 25 -13.14 -12.43 14.39
C ILE A 25 -11.69 -12.52 14.85
N SER A 26 -11.40 -13.45 15.78
CA SER A 26 -10.05 -13.61 16.36
C SER A 26 -8.97 -13.90 15.32
N ALA A 27 -9.33 -14.64 14.27
CA ALA A 27 -8.45 -15.02 13.17
C ALA A 27 -8.49 -14.05 11.98
N VAL A 28 -9.42 -13.08 11.97
CA VAL A 28 -9.57 -12.13 10.87
C VAL A 28 -8.39 -11.15 10.89
N ARG A 29 -7.89 -10.83 9.70
CA ARG A 29 -6.71 -9.98 9.45
C ARG A 29 -7.00 -8.83 8.49
N HIS A 30 -7.91 -9.02 7.54
CA HIS A 30 -8.29 -8.00 6.56
C HIS A 30 -9.80 -7.92 6.43
N MET A 31 -10.32 -6.69 6.46
CA MET A 31 -11.75 -6.37 6.38
C MET A 31 -12.00 -5.09 5.58
N GLY A 32 -11.01 -4.64 4.80
CA GLY A 32 -11.13 -3.46 3.93
C GLY A 32 -12.37 -3.58 3.05
N GLY A 33 -13.07 -2.48 2.79
CA GLY A 33 -14.26 -2.49 1.92
C GLY A 33 -15.39 -3.47 2.29
N MET A 34 -15.36 -4.11 3.47
CA MET A 34 -16.29 -5.19 3.84
C MET A 34 -17.76 -4.77 3.73
N PHE A 35 -18.06 -3.51 4.03
CA PHE A 35 -19.40 -2.91 3.96
C PHE A 35 -19.46 -1.76 2.93
N LEU A 36 -18.54 -1.71 1.96
CA LEU A 36 -18.53 -0.68 0.93
C LEU A 36 -19.86 -0.70 0.15
N GLY A 37 -20.53 0.44 0.03
CA GLY A 37 -21.85 0.52 -0.64
C GLY A 37 -23.04 0.06 0.21
N ALA A 38 -22.84 -0.35 1.47
CA ALA A 38 -23.94 -0.66 2.39
C ALA A 38 -24.60 0.63 2.92
N THR A 39 -25.76 0.98 2.37
CA THR A 39 -26.45 2.25 2.71
C THR A 39 -27.35 2.16 3.95
N ASN A 40 -27.65 0.96 4.44
CA ASN A 40 -28.53 0.72 5.60
C ASN A 40 -27.82 0.13 6.83
N PHE A 41 -26.50 0.03 6.81
CA PHE A 41 -25.73 -0.62 7.87
C PHE A 41 -25.58 0.31 9.08
N ASN A 42 -26.05 -0.11 10.25
CA ASN A 42 -26.05 0.69 11.49
C ASN A 42 -25.58 -0.08 12.73
N GLN A 43 -24.84 -1.17 12.55
CA GLN A 43 -24.33 -1.99 13.64
C GLN A 43 -23.09 -1.38 14.28
N ASP A 44 -22.86 -1.67 15.56
CA ASP A 44 -21.64 -1.31 16.28
C ASP A 44 -20.43 -2.09 15.74
N VAL A 45 -19.41 -1.37 15.28
CA VAL A 45 -18.18 -1.92 14.72
C VAL A 45 -16.96 -1.81 15.64
N HIS A 46 -17.12 -1.31 16.89
CA HIS A 46 -15.98 -1.11 17.79
C HIS A 46 -15.22 -2.41 18.10
N ARG A 47 -15.88 -3.57 18.06
CA ARG A 47 -15.18 -4.86 18.25
C ARG A 47 -14.22 -5.23 17.11
N PHE A 48 -14.37 -4.60 15.95
CA PHE A 48 -13.49 -4.75 14.80
C PHE A 48 -12.29 -3.78 14.87
N GLU A 49 -12.27 -2.88 15.83
CA GLU A 49 -11.12 -2.01 16.13
C GLU A 49 -9.84 -2.82 16.31
N GLY A 50 -8.76 -2.37 15.67
CA GLY A 50 -7.47 -3.09 15.59
C GLY A 50 -7.49 -4.41 14.79
N LYS A 51 -8.61 -4.79 14.18
CA LYS A 51 -8.71 -5.84 13.14
C LYS A 51 -8.80 -5.26 11.73
N TRP A 52 -9.08 -3.98 11.63
CA TRP A 52 -8.64 -3.13 10.54
C TRP A 52 -7.12 -2.98 10.67
N GLN A 53 -6.36 -3.06 9.59
CA GLN A 53 -4.96 -2.60 9.60
C GLN A 53 -4.81 -1.09 9.87
N LEU A 54 -5.90 -0.38 10.22
CA LEU A 54 -5.97 1.08 10.32
C LEU A 54 -5.81 1.66 11.73
N GLN A 55 -5.73 0.86 12.80
CA GLN A 55 -5.78 1.45 14.15
C GLN A 55 -4.46 1.38 14.90
N GLY A 56 -3.66 2.40 14.61
CA GLY A 56 -2.63 2.92 15.50
C GLY A 56 -2.20 4.33 15.13
N ILE A 57 -2.15 4.65 13.83
CA ILE A 57 -1.52 5.89 13.34
C ILE A 57 -2.26 6.59 12.19
N THR A 58 -3.14 5.90 11.45
CA THR A 58 -3.82 6.50 10.28
C THR A 58 -4.78 7.61 10.69
N LEU A 59 -4.66 8.76 10.03
CA LEU A 59 -5.56 9.90 10.19
C LEU A 59 -6.59 9.96 9.06
N THR A 60 -7.87 10.02 9.43
CA THR A 60 -8.98 10.19 8.50
C THR A 60 -9.68 11.55 8.67
N CYS A 61 -10.34 12.04 7.62
CA CYS A 61 -11.02 13.36 7.63
C CYS A 61 -12.55 13.31 7.47
N ASN A 62 -13.22 12.17 7.70
CA ASN A 62 -14.68 12.03 7.90
C ASN A 62 -15.54 12.97 7.02
N ASP A 63 -15.53 12.75 5.70
CA ASP A 63 -16.27 13.53 4.67
C ASP A 63 -15.97 15.05 4.61
N SER A 64 -14.89 15.51 5.24
CA SER A 64 -14.48 16.91 5.14
C SER A 64 -14.17 17.28 3.69
N PRO A 65 -14.55 18.49 3.24
CA PRO A 65 -14.32 18.90 1.86
C PRO A 65 -12.83 19.12 1.58
N ILE A 66 -12.40 18.80 0.35
CA ILE A 66 -11.04 19.11 -0.13
C ILE A 66 -10.76 20.60 0.05
N GLY A 67 -9.57 20.92 0.57
CA GLY A 67 -9.15 22.28 0.90
C GLY A 67 -9.48 22.72 2.33
N ALA A 68 -10.29 21.96 3.07
CA ALA A 68 -10.48 22.21 4.50
C ALA A 68 -9.19 21.97 5.27
N THR A 69 -9.01 22.72 6.36
CA THR A 69 -7.91 22.51 7.30
C THR A 69 -8.44 22.22 8.70
N PHE A 70 -7.72 21.42 9.46
CA PHE A 70 -8.01 21.12 10.86
C PHE A 70 -6.71 20.86 11.62
N THR A 71 -6.78 20.89 12.94
CA THR A 71 -5.61 20.62 13.80
C THR A 71 -5.76 19.28 14.48
N HIS A 72 -4.69 18.47 14.46
CA HIS A 72 -4.60 17.21 15.18
C HIS A 72 -3.24 17.12 15.85
N GLN A 73 -3.20 16.89 17.17
CA GLN A 73 -1.97 16.77 17.97
C GLN A 73 -0.97 17.93 17.82
N GLY A 74 -1.44 19.12 17.45
CA GLY A 74 -0.60 20.31 17.27
C GLY A 74 -0.21 20.58 15.82
N ASP A 75 -0.42 19.62 14.92
CA ASP A 75 -0.15 19.76 13.50
C ASP A 75 -1.38 20.25 12.73
N THR A 76 -1.14 21.07 11.70
CA THR A 76 -2.19 21.52 10.77
C THR A 76 -2.28 20.56 9.60
N TYR A 77 -3.44 19.91 9.47
CA TYR A 77 -3.76 19.01 8.37
C TYR A 77 -4.59 19.74 7.31
N LEU A 78 -4.24 19.51 6.05
CA LEU A 78 -5.01 19.90 4.88
C LEU A 78 -5.68 18.67 4.28
N VAL A 79 -7.00 18.75 4.07
CA VAL A 79 -7.73 17.72 3.32
C VAL A 79 -7.38 17.86 1.84
N VAL A 80 -6.75 16.84 1.29
CA VAL A 80 -6.33 16.81 -0.12
C VAL A 80 -7.12 15.77 -0.91
N GLY A 81 -7.33 16.04 -2.19
CA GLY A 81 -7.69 15.04 -3.21
C GLY A 81 -6.58 14.88 -4.27
N ASN A 82 -6.85 14.09 -5.30
CA ASN A 82 -5.88 13.68 -6.34
C ASN A 82 -5.09 14.84 -6.98
N GLU A 83 -5.74 15.98 -7.23
CA GLU A 83 -5.06 17.15 -7.81
C GLU A 83 -4.21 17.90 -6.77
N SER A 84 -4.80 18.22 -5.62
CA SER A 84 -4.13 19.02 -4.59
C SER A 84 -2.96 18.29 -3.92
N ILE A 85 -2.99 16.95 -3.82
CA ILE A 85 -1.88 16.21 -3.24
C ILE A 85 -0.62 16.31 -4.12
N LYS A 86 -0.77 16.45 -5.45
CA LYS A 86 0.32 16.56 -6.43
C LYS A 86 0.82 18.00 -6.64
N ASP A 87 0.21 18.99 -5.97
CA ASP A 87 0.64 20.37 -6.04
C ASP A 87 2.05 20.52 -5.45
N GLN A 88 2.98 21.04 -6.26
CA GLN A 88 4.39 21.12 -5.86
C GLN A 88 4.62 22.05 -4.67
N THR A 89 3.84 23.12 -4.54
CA THR A 89 3.97 24.05 -3.41
C THR A 89 3.50 23.39 -2.12
N LEU A 90 2.42 22.61 -2.17
CA LEU A 90 1.93 21.84 -1.02
C LEU A 90 2.90 20.74 -0.62
N LEU A 91 3.49 20.02 -1.59
CA LEU A 91 4.53 19.03 -1.33
C LEU A 91 5.77 19.65 -0.67
N ASP A 92 6.20 20.83 -1.13
CA ASP A 92 7.33 21.54 -0.51
C ASP A 92 7.02 21.98 0.92
N LYS A 93 5.77 22.38 1.21
CA LYS A 93 5.31 22.68 2.57
C LYS A 93 5.27 21.45 3.46
N LEU A 94 4.85 20.30 2.93
CA LEU A 94 4.90 19.02 3.63
C LEU A 94 6.35 18.67 4.00
N GLU A 95 7.27 18.80 3.04
CA GLU A 95 8.71 18.54 3.26
C GLU A 95 9.34 19.46 4.30
N GLN A 96 8.87 20.71 4.38
CA GLN A 96 9.30 21.69 5.37
C GLN A 96 8.60 21.54 6.73
N GLY A 97 7.70 20.57 6.89
CA GLY A 97 6.92 20.36 8.12
C GLY A 97 5.94 21.49 8.42
N GLN A 98 5.55 22.29 7.42
CA GLN A 98 4.60 23.39 7.59
C GLN A 98 3.14 22.93 7.56
N ILE A 99 2.87 21.78 6.95
CA ILE A 99 1.54 21.22 6.80
C ILE A 99 1.61 19.70 6.76
N ARG A 100 0.56 19.04 7.22
CA ARG A 100 0.30 17.60 7.06
C ARG A 100 -0.87 17.41 6.11
N PHE A 101 -1.03 16.21 5.56
CA PHE A 101 -2.15 15.90 4.66
C PHE A 101 -3.11 14.89 5.29
N CYS A 102 -4.41 15.12 5.12
CA CYS A 102 -5.40 14.06 5.23
C CYS A 102 -5.73 13.56 3.82
N THR A 103 -5.49 12.27 3.58
CA THR A 103 -5.53 11.66 2.26
C THR A 103 -6.77 10.79 2.00
N SER A 104 -7.78 10.79 2.90
CA SER A 104 -8.98 9.96 2.75
C SER A 104 -9.76 10.14 1.44
N ASN A 105 -9.58 11.28 0.74
CA ASN A 105 -10.20 11.58 -0.54
C ASN A 105 -9.28 11.33 -1.76
N VAL A 106 -8.15 10.64 -1.57
CA VAL A 106 -7.15 10.40 -2.62
C VAL A 106 -7.29 8.96 -3.12
N THR A 107 -7.44 8.82 -4.43
CA THR A 107 -7.46 7.53 -5.14
C THR A 107 -6.24 7.34 -6.05
N ASP A 108 -5.51 8.40 -6.37
CA ASP A 108 -4.35 8.38 -7.28
C ASP A 108 -3.15 9.07 -6.61
N MET A 109 -2.16 8.26 -6.24
CA MET A 109 -0.86 8.69 -5.70
C MET A 109 0.29 8.49 -6.70
N ASN A 110 -0.01 8.31 -7.99
CA ASN A 110 1.04 8.07 -8.96
C ASN A 110 2.03 9.25 -9.05
N ARG A 111 3.31 8.89 -9.16
CA ARG A 111 4.45 9.81 -9.30
C ARG A 111 4.57 10.90 -8.22
N LEU A 112 3.88 10.77 -7.09
CA LEU A 112 3.72 11.84 -6.10
C LEU A 112 5.05 12.41 -5.59
N PHE A 113 6.02 11.53 -5.34
CA PHE A 113 7.37 11.87 -4.91
C PHE A 113 8.45 11.48 -5.92
N SER A 114 8.07 11.31 -7.19
CA SER A 114 9.00 10.92 -8.25
C SER A 114 10.13 11.93 -8.39
N ASN A 115 11.37 11.46 -8.28
CA ASN A 115 12.63 12.22 -8.32
C ASN A 115 12.78 13.29 -7.24
N ARG A 116 12.00 13.24 -6.16
CA ARG A 116 12.25 14.05 -4.95
C ARG A 116 13.34 13.36 -4.12
N GLU A 117 14.59 13.47 -4.58
CA GLU A 117 15.75 12.70 -4.07
C GLU A 117 15.91 12.78 -2.55
N ASN A 118 15.58 13.92 -1.93
CA ASN A 118 15.74 14.15 -0.49
C ASN A 118 14.47 13.88 0.32
N PHE A 119 13.38 13.44 -0.31
CA PHE A 119 12.11 13.20 0.38
C PHE A 119 12.25 12.04 1.38
N ASN A 120 12.02 12.33 2.66
CA ASN A 120 12.03 11.35 3.74
C ASN A 120 11.16 11.79 4.92
N VAL A 121 10.08 12.53 4.66
CA VAL A 121 9.15 12.98 5.71
C VAL A 121 8.21 11.85 6.09
N ASP A 122 7.94 11.71 7.40
CA ASP A 122 7.02 10.70 7.93
C ASP A 122 5.61 10.87 7.32
N ILE A 123 5.11 9.83 6.68
CA ILE A 123 3.79 9.74 6.04
C ILE A 123 3.05 8.49 6.50
N SER A 124 3.45 7.95 7.65
CA SER A 124 2.88 6.73 8.22
C SER A 124 1.42 6.88 8.62
N ASP A 125 0.96 8.13 8.85
CA ASP A 125 -0.41 8.49 9.19
C ASP A 125 -1.36 8.62 7.98
N TRP A 126 -0.88 8.44 6.75
CA TRP A 126 -1.71 8.56 5.56
C TRP A 126 -2.77 7.46 5.49
N ASP A 127 -3.98 7.87 5.10
CA ASP A 127 -5.07 6.97 4.74
C ASP A 127 -4.94 6.60 3.26
N THR A 128 -4.55 5.35 2.99
CA THR A 128 -4.41 4.80 1.64
C THR A 128 -5.55 3.86 1.27
N SER A 129 -6.57 3.69 2.12
CA SER A 129 -7.64 2.69 1.94
C SER A 129 -8.48 2.89 0.68
N SER A 130 -8.47 4.08 0.07
CA SER A 130 -9.17 4.42 -1.18
C SER A 130 -8.23 4.48 -2.40
N VAL A 131 -6.93 4.26 -2.23
CA VAL A 131 -5.93 4.43 -3.29
C VAL A 131 -5.97 3.26 -4.27
N GLU A 132 -6.07 3.59 -5.56
CA GLU A 132 -6.08 2.63 -6.66
C GLU A 132 -4.78 2.62 -7.47
N ASP A 133 -4.00 3.71 -7.48
CA ASP A 133 -2.74 3.80 -8.24
C ASP A 133 -1.60 4.38 -7.39
N MET A 134 -0.53 3.60 -7.22
CA MET A 134 0.72 4.01 -6.54
C MET A 134 1.94 3.96 -7.48
N SER A 135 1.71 3.92 -8.79
CA SER A 135 2.78 3.79 -9.79
C SER A 135 3.81 4.92 -9.67
N SER A 136 5.09 4.57 -9.65
CA SER A 136 6.22 5.50 -9.56
C SER A 136 6.17 6.46 -8.36
N MET A 137 5.40 6.16 -7.31
CA MET A 137 5.17 7.09 -6.19
C MET A 137 6.49 7.58 -5.56
N PHE A 138 7.47 6.68 -5.36
CA PHE A 138 8.79 6.99 -4.81
C PHE A 138 9.93 6.74 -5.82
N GLU A 139 9.62 6.71 -7.13
CA GLU A 139 10.64 6.48 -8.16
C GLU A 139 11.72 7.56 -8.07
N GLY A 140 12.97 7.18 -7.77
CA GLY A 140 14.09 8.12 -7.64
C GLY A 140 14.11 8.93 -6.34
N ALA A 141 13.20 8.68 -5.38
CA ALA A 141 13.25 9.26 -4.03
C ALA A 141 14.34 8.55 -3.20
N SER A 142 15.62 8.80 -3.53
CA SER A 142 16.75 8.01 -3.07
C SER A 142 16.95 8.02 -1.54
N ALA A 143 16.53 9.07 -0.85
CA ALA A 143 16.59 9.18 0.62
C ALA A 143 15.39 8.56 1.35
N PHE A 144 14.33 8.18 0.64
CA PHE A 144 13.09 7.71 1.27
C PHE A 144 13.31 6.37 2.01
N ASN A 145 12.98 6.34 3.31
CA ASN A 145 13.07 5.15 4.15
C ASN A 145 12.10 5.21 5.34
N GLN A 146 10.91 5.79 5.14
CA GLN A 146 9.89 5.90 6.19
C GLN A 146 9.03 4.65 6.29
N ASN A 147 8.55 4.35 7.51
CA ASN A 147 7.72 3.18 7.77
C ASN A 147 6.32 3.36 7.17
N ILE A 148 5.99 2.52 6.21
CA ILE A 148 4.70 2.47 5.50
C ILE A 148 4.09 1.05 5.55
N GLY A 149 4.58 0.20 6.47
CA GLY A 149 4.11 -1.18 6.59
C GLY A 149 2.63 -1.31 6.96
N GLU A 150 2.05 -0.27 7.56
CA GLU A 150 0.64 -0.22 7.99
C GLU A 150 -0.30 0.39 6.93
N TRP A 151 0.20 0.73 5.74
CA TRP A 151 -0.66 1.22 4.65
C TRP A 151 -1.61 0.13 4.16
N ASP A 152 -2.87 0.51 3.95
CA ASP A 152 -3.86 -0.33 3.28
C ASP A 152 -3.67 -0.20 1.77
N VAL A 153 -3.21 -1.27 1.13
CA VAL A 153 -2.96 -1.35 -0.31
C VAL A 153 -3.95 -2.26 -1.03
N TRP A 154 -5.08 -2.59 -0.38
CA TRP A 154 -6.01 -3.59 -0.88
C TRP A 154 -6.61 -3.24 -2.25
N LEU A 155 -6.99 -1.96 -2.44
CA LEU A 155 -7.62 -1.48 -3.67
C LEU A 155 -6.61 -1.07 -4.76
N VAL A 156 -5.32 -1.13 -4.47
CA VAL A 156 -4.28 -0.71 -5.42
C VAL A 156 -4.26 -1.67 -6.60
N LYS A 157 -4.31 -1.11 -7.81
CA LYS A 157 -4.30 -1.83 -9.09
C LYS A 157 -2.90 -1.84 -9.73
N SER A 158 -2.08 -0.84 -9.45
CA SER A 158 -0.72 -0.72 -10.01
C SER A 158 0.27 -0.21 -8.98
N MET A 159 1.39 -0.93 -8.84
CA MET A 159 2.58 -0.52 -8.07
C MET A 159 3.83 -0.46 -8.96
N ARG A 160 3.63 -0.31 -10.27
CA ARG A 160 4.71 -0.22 -11.26
C ARG A 160 5.73 0.83 -10.84
N SER A 161 7.00 0.47 -10.80
CA SER A 161 8.11 1.36 -10.44
C SER A 161 8.00 2.06 -9.08
N MET A 162 7.13 1.63 -8.16
CA MET A 162 6.82 2.37 -6.93
C MET A 162 8.06 2.77 -6.12
N PHE A 163 9.05 1.87 -5.99
CA PHE A 163 10.33 2.11 -5.31
C PHE A 163 11.53 2.02 -6.25
N ALA A 164 11.32 2.15 -7.57
CA ALA A 164 12.43 2.13 -8.52
C ALA A 164 13.45 3.22 -8.15
N ARG A 165 14.72 2.85 -7.96
CA ARG A 165 15.82 3.75 -7.56
C ARG A 165 15.62 4.44 -6.20
N ALA A 166 14.69 4.01 -5.35
CA ALA A 166 14.61 4.41 -3.95
C ALA A 166 15.71 3.67 -3.15
N SER A 167 16.96 4.08 -3.36
CA SER A 167 18.14 3.33 -2.95
C SER A 167 18.27 3.09 -1.45
N SER A 168 17.67 3.94 -0.61
CA SER A 168 17.71 3.81 0.86
C SER A 168 16.54 3.01 1.45
N PHE A 169 15.49 2.74 0.68
CA PHE A 169 14.27 2.13 1.21
C PHE A 169 14.52 0.68 1.65
N ASN A 170 14.28 0.38 2.93
CA ASN A 170 14.40 -0.95 3.50
C ASN A 170 13.48 -1.14 4.74
N GLN A 171 12.27 -0.58 4.69
CA GLN A 171 11.29 -0.71 5.77
C GLN A 171 10.40 -1.94 5.58
N PRO A 172 10.00 -2.62 6.68
CA PRO A 172 9.19 -3.81 6.60
C PRO A 172 7.81 -3.49 6.00
N ILE A 173 7.47 -4.18 4.93
CA ILE A 173 6.17 -4.13 4.24
C ILE A 173 5.54 -5.53 4.12
N THR A 174 6.01 -6.47 4.94
CA THR A 174 5.60 -7.89 4.95
C THR A 174 4.08 -8.07 5.14
N GLY A 175 3.40 -7.11 5.77
CA GLY A 175 1.97 -7.16 6.07
C GLY A 175 1.03 -6.70 4.94
N TRP A 176 1.56 -6.28 3.79
CA TRP A 176 0.73 -5.82 2.68
C TRP A 176 -0.07 -6.95 2.03
N ALA A 177 -1.34 -6.67 1.75
CA ALA A 177 -2.23 -7.52 0.97
C ALA A 177 -2.77 -6.68 -0.20
N ALA A 178 -2.38 -7.03 -1.42
CA ALA A 178 -2.65 -6.26 -2.63
C ALA A 178 -3.25 -7.16 -3.73
N PRO A 179 -4.39 -7.83 -3.47
CA PRO A 179 -4.91 -8.86 -4.36
C PRO A 179 -5.32 -8.33 -5.73
N MET A 180 -5.61 -7.02 -5.83
CA MET A 180 -6.04 -6.35 -7.06
C MET A 180 -4.90 -5.81 -7.92
N VAL A 181 -3.64 -5.90 -7.47
CA VAL A 181 -2.49 -5.39 -8.23
C VAL A 181 -2.25 -6.28 -9.44
N THR A 182 -2.26 -5.69 -10.63
CA THR A 182 -1.93 -6.40 -11.88
C THR A 182 -0.51 -6.14 -12.36
N ASP A 183 0.10 -5.02 -11.97
CA ASP A 183 1.44 -4.61 -12.43
C ASP A 183 2.36 -4.19 -11.27
N MET A 184 3.43 -4.97 -11.05
CA MET A 184 4.56 -4.66 -10.17
C MET A 184 5.88 -4.57 -10.96
N SER A 185 5.81 -4.34 -12.27
CA SER A 185 7.00 -4.16 -13.11
C SER A 185 7.88 -3.05 -12.53
N TYR A 186 9.18 -3.28 -12.47
CA TYR A 186 10.19 -2.36 -11.97
C TYR A 186 10.00 -1.92 -10.50
N MET A 187 9.12 -2.56 -9.70
CA MET A 187 8.76 -2.07 -8.36
C MET A 187 9.96 -1.75 -7.46
N PHE A 188 10.99 -2.60 -7.47
CA PHE A 188 12.25 -2.44 -6.72
C PHE A 188 13.48 -2.33 -7.65
N TYR A 189 13.27 -1.88 -8.88
CA TYR A 189 14.34 -1.71 -9.88
C TYR A 189 15.45 -0.79 -9.34
N HIS A 190 16.67 -1.31 -9.18
CA HIS A 190 17.79 -0.60 -8.53
C HIS A 190 17.48 -0.03 -7.11
N ALA A 191 16.55 -0.61 -6.37
CA ALA A 191 16.37 -0.32 -4.94
C ALA A 191 17.46 -1.07 -4.13
N THR A 192 18.67 -0.51 -4.12
CA THR A 192 19.89 -1.23 -3.73
C THR A 192 19.95 -1.72 -2.28
N SER A 193 19.19 -1.11 -1.37
CA SER A 193 19.16 -1.48 0.06
C SER A 193 17.98 -2.38 0.44
N PHE A 194 16.98 -2.54 -0.43
CA PHE A 194 15.77 -3.28 -0.08
C PHE A 194 16.07 -4.78 0.07
N ASN A 195 15.79 -5.34 1.26
CA ASN A 195 15.93 -6.76 1.54
C ASN A 195 14.91 -7.25 2.58
N GLN A 196 13.68 -6.77 2.51
CA GLN A 196 12.61 -7.19 3.42
C GLN A 196 11.87 -8.40 2.87
N ASP A 197 11.46 -9.29 3.76
CA ASP A 197 10.66 -10.46 3.42
C ASP A 197 9.25 -10.02 2.96
N ILE A 198 8.88 -10.44 1.75
CA ILE A 198 7.58 -10.21 1.13
C ILE A 198 6.90 -11.51 0.71
N SER A 199 7.43 -12.67 1.14
CA SER A 199 6.90 -14.00 0.80
C SER A 199 5.42 -14.18 1.20
N THR A 200 4.94 -13.39 2.16
CA THR A 200 3.56 -13.43 2.67
C THR A 200 2.57 -12.52 1.93
N TRP A 201 3.02 -11.80 0.90
CA TRP A 201 2.13 -10.93 0.13
C TRP A 201 1.02 -11.70 -0.59
N ILE A 202 -0.14 -11.07 -0.67
CA ILE A 202 -1.32 -11.57 -1.40
C ILE A 202 -1.42 -10.75 -2.69
N VAL A 203 -1.19 -11.40 -3.84
CA VAL A 203 -1.08 -10.78 -5.17
C VAL A 203 -1.83 -11.59 -6.23
N GLU A 204 -3.14 -11.79 -6.01
CA GLU A 204 -3.97 -12.72 -6.78
C GLU A 204 -4.16 -12.35 -8.26
N ASP A 205 -4.25 -11.05 -8.57
CA ASP A 205 -4.45 -10.54 -9.93
C ASP A 205 -3.15 -10.18 -10.66
N LEU A 206 -1.98 -10.51 -10.11
CA LEU A 206 -0.68 -10.07 -10.64
C LEU A 206 -0.38 -10.68 -12.02
N GLU A 207 -0.08 -9.82 -13.01
CA GLU A 207 0.18 -10.21 -14.40
C GLU A 207 1.64 -9.94 -14.82
N SER A 208 2.28 -8.92 -14.22
CA SER A 208 3.66 -8.52 -14.56
C SER A 208 4.52 -8.21 -13.34
N VAL A 209 5.72 -8.79 -13.35
CA VAL A 209 6.85 -8.50 -12.45
C VAL A 209 8.13 -8.25 -13.26
N ASP A 210 8.00 -7.78 -14.51
CA ASP A 210 9.13 -7.42 -15.37
C ASP A 210 10.13 -6.54 -14.61
N SER A 211 11.37 -7.00 -14.52
CA SER A 211 12.48 -6.26 -13.93
C SER A 211 12.26 -5.83 -12.47
N MET A 212 11.34 -6.47 -11.74
CA MET A 212 10.92 -6.08 -10.38
C MET A 212 12.11 -5.89 -9.43
N PHE A 213 13.07 -6.81 -9.43
CA PHE A 213 14.29 -6.79 -8.61
C PHE A 213 15.56 -6.61 -9.44
N GLN A 214 15.46 -6.15 -10.69
CA GLN A 214 16.66 -5.93 -11.50
C GLN A 214 17.56 -4.88 -10.83
N GLY A 215 18.81 -5.26 -10.55
CA GLY A 215 19.79 -4.40 -9.89
C GLY A 215 19.51 -4.10 -8.40
N ALA A 216 18.55 -4.78 -7.77
CA ALA A 216 18.33 -4.70 -6.32
C ALA A 216 19.43 -5.48 -5.58
N SER A 217 20.59 -4.84 -5.41
CA SER A 217 21.85 -5.50 -5.02
C SER A 217 21.84 -6.20 -3.65
N ALA A 218 20.92 -5.84 -2.76
CA ALA A 218 20.79 -6.48 -1.45
C ALA A 218 19.74 -7.60 -1.42
N PHE A 219 18.85 -7.70 -2.42
CA PHE A 219 17.67 -8.54 -2.32
C PHE A 219 17.97 -10.04 -2.54
N ASP A 220 17.80 -10.84 -1.49
CA ASP A 220 18.12 -12.27 -1.46
C ASP A 220 17.03 -13.17 -0.83
N GLN A 221 15.86 -12.60 -0.55
CA GLN A 221 14.75 -13.28 0.13
C GLN A 221 14.21 -14.49 -0.65
N ASP A 222 13.68 -15.47 0.09
CA ASP A 222 12.99 -16.63 -0.47
C ASP A 222 11.54 -16.29 -0.79
N LEU A 223 11.19 -16.33 -2.09
CA LEU A 223 9.84 -16.04 -2.60
C LEU A 223 9.16 -17.30 -3.16
N SER A 224 9.68 -18.49 -2.87
CA SER A 224 9.12 -19.76 -3.36
C SER A 224 7.70 -20.01 -2.86
N ASP A 225 7.34 -19.45 -1.70
CA ASP A 225 6.01 -19.51 -1.08
C ASP A 225 5.09 -18.34 -1.46
N LEU A 226 5.55 -17.38 -2.28
CA LEU A 226 4.73 -16.25 -2.69
C LEU A 226 3.48 -16.77 -3.41
N ALA A 227 2.30 -16.45 -2.84
CA ALA A 227 1.04 -17.07 -3.21
C ALA A 227 0.77 -16.97 -4.72
N ILE A 228 0.64 -18.14 -5.35
CA ILE A 228 0.13 -18.44 -6.70
C ILE A 228 0.17 -17.22 -7.65
N VAL A 229 1.34 -16.96 -8.24
CA VAL A 229 1.54 -16.02 -9.35
C VAL A 229 1.16 -16.64 -10.71
N ASP A 230 0.10 -17.46 -10.74
CA ASP A 230 -0.32 -18.25 -11.91
C ASP A 230 -0.63 -17.38 -13.13
N ARG A 231 -0.99 -16.12 -12.90
CA ARG A 231 -1.33 -15.15 -13.94
C ARG A 231 -0.13 -14.36 -14.46
N VAL A 232 1.03 -14.48 -13.82
CA VAL A 232 2.22 -13.73 -14.19
C VAL A 232 2.78 -14.28 -15.49
N THR A 233 2.66 -13.50 -16.55
CA THR A 233 3.16 -13.85 -17.89
C THR A 233 4.36 -13.01 -18.31
N ASP A 234 4.59 -11.86 -17.65
CA ASP A 234 5.76 -11.01 -17.88
C ASP A 234 6.65 -10.94 -16.64
N TYR A 235 7.74 -11.70 -16.67
CA TYR A 235 8.76 -11.74 -15.62
C TYR A 235 10.18 -11.57 -16.22
N ARG A 236 10.29 -10.86 -17.35
CA ARG A 236 11.58 -10.59 -18.00
C ARG A 236 12.51 -9.90 -17.00
N ASN A 237 13.78 -10.30 -16.96
CA ASN A 237 14.78 -9.74 -16.04
C ASN A 237 14.37 -9.69 -14.55
N PHE A 238 13.38 -10.48 -14.10
CA PHE A 238 12.76 -10.40 -12.77
C PHE A 238 13.74 -10.08 -11.63
N ALA A 239 14.87 -10.79 -11.57
CA ALA A 239 15.92 -10.60 -10.58
C ALA A 239 17.31 -10.40 -11.20
N ALA A 240 17.40 -9.84 -12.42
CA ALA A 240 18.67 -9.69 -13.11
C ALA A 240 19.64 -8.77 -12.33
N GLY A 241 20.82 -9.27 -11.97
CA GLY A 241 21.82 -8.48 -11.24
C GLY A 241 21.52 -8.28 -9.74
N SER A 242 20.57 -9.02 -9.15
CA SER A 242 20.40 -9.15 -7.70
C SER A 242 20.93 -10.51 -7.20
N PRO A 243 21.18 -10.67 -5.89
CA PRO A 243 21.46 -11.98 -5.29
C PRO A 243 20.35 -13.01 -5.54
N LEU A 244 19.07 -12.63 -5.50
CA LEU A 244 17.94 -13.49 -5.88
C LEU A 244 18.09 -14.06 -7.30
N GLY A 245 18.66 -13.29 -8.23
CA GLY A 245 18.93 -13.75 -9.60
C GLY A 245 19.88 -14.95 -9.68
N GLN A 246 20.73 -15.14 -8.66
CA GLN A 246 21.64 -16.28 -8.53
C GLN A 246 20.97 -17.48 -7.83
N ASN A 247 19.88 -17.25 -7.11
CA ASN A 247 19.17 -18.25 -6.30
C ASN A 247 17.79 -18.60 -6.89
N ARG A 248 17.76 -19.26 -8.05
CA ARG A 248 16.50 -19.60 -8.75
C ARG A 248 15.51 -20.48 -7.97
N HIS A 249 15.97 -21.18 -6.93
CA HIS A 249 15.10 -21.99 -6.07
C HIS A 249 14.27 -21.12 -5.10
N HIS A 250 14.68 -19.86 -4.89
CA HIS A 250 13.93 -18.85 -4.14
C HIS A 250 12.91 -18.10 -5.01
N TRP A 251 12.77 -18.45 -6.30
CA TRP A 251 11.83 -17.76 -7.18
C TRP A 251 10.42 -18.31 -6.98
N PRO A 252 9.39 -17.46 -7.17
CA PRO A 252 8.03 -17.95 -7.34
C PRO A 252 7.93 -18.92 -8.52
N GLN A 253 6.97 -19.84 -8.47
CA GLN A 253 6.66 -20.71 -9.60
C GLN A 253 5.81 -19.93 -10.62
N PHE A 254 6.45 -19.21 -11.55
CA PHE A 254 5.77 -18.57 -12.67
C PHE A 254 5.29 -19.63 -13.70
N GLN A 255 4.21 -19.32 -14.43
CA GLN A 255 3.71 -20.16 -15.52
C GLN A 255 4.47 -19.96 -16.85
#